data_AF-A0A0A2W2A1-F1
#
_entry.id   AF-A0A0A2W2A1-F1
#
_cell.length_a   1.000
_cell.length_b   1.000
_cell.length_c   1.000
_cell.angle_alpha   90.00
_cell.angle_beta   90.00
_cell.angle_gamma   90.00
#
_symmetry.space_group_name_H-M   'P 1'
#
loop_
_entity.id
_entity.type
_entity.pdbx_description
1 polymer ?
#
loop_
_entity_poly.entity_id
_entity_poly.type
_entity_poly.pdbx_seq_one_letter_code
_entity_poly.pdbx_strand_id
1 'polypeptide(L)'
;MTASSVSFASPVDSPKQADYTPDISSPETHSSPSTPPPDASPEQMQLVSSRTISLESELKTPYILIDPLYQDLGESHRYYLSYFTNRVCKDLVSHDVPSENPFRSLLPLTKAHPLLQYIIVAASAAHMSNLMKAPLPTMKENRMIASSRRDASQKALQHALVAKHKALLLMRDAVENIDVIGGDVALAAALFFVNVELIESGKHGWKAHLEGAGRIMSLLEPSASTDNTLRNYMLSDCFIYFILGSAFMPMKFQTQSFEASRIPAILDRAAANSYLCCPPAILQILHGASQLSNLQDQDEAALPAEIEAVGLALLQQARSFDIVAWANDARIVSYLHGIPIESRIHAGSAHRLAACLYILQAVPAVGAALGPEFSQSLSRELYEHLASIPDHDPNFKATTWPTFIVGAEETDDEQRQWVMDRLQRLVVNCPWGFLYTAMETLPVIWGLDKETDSRSWLQALKDPDMNFLLV
;
A
#
# COMPACT_ATOMS: atom_id res chain seq x y z
N MET A 1 -49.78 27.06 13.54
CA MET A 1 -51.09 26.46 13.18
C MET A 1 -50.84 25.14 12.45
N THR A 2 -51.18 24.02 13.13
CA THR A 2 -51.47 22.64 12.63
C THR A 2 -50.48 22.00 11.64
N ALA A 3 -49.59 21.04 11.93
CA ALA A 3 -49.62 19.81 12.76
C ALA A 3 -50.68 18.78 12.35
N SER A 4 -50.24 17.59 11.91
CA SER A 4 -51.00 16.32 11.96
C SER A 4 -50.06 15.12 12.06
N SER A 5 -49.99 14.65 13.29
CA SER A 5 -49.46 13.39 13.81
C SER A 5 -50.46 12.24 13.62
N VAL A 6 -49.98 11.02 13.37
CA VAL A 6 -50.71 9.80 13.74
C VAL A 6 -49.75 8.80 14.36
N SER A 7 -49.95 8.58 15.66
CA SER A 7 -49.47 7.47 16.48
C SER A 7 -50.61 6.47 16.61
N PHE A 8 -50.34 5.16 16.64
CA PHE A 8 -51.05 4.25 17.54
C PHE A 8 -50.23 3.00 17.84
N ALA A 9 -50.33 2.59 19.10
CA ALA A 9 -49.52 1.62 19.82
C ALA A 9 -49.97 0.15 19.66
N SER A 10 -49.12 -0.73 20.20
CA SER A 10 -49.18 -2.20 20.34
C SER A 10 -50.50 -2.79 20.85
N PRO A 11 -50.66 -4.13 20.72
CA PRO A 11 -50.48 -4.96 21.91
C PRO A 11 -49.71 -6.29 21.69
N VAL A 12 -49.30 -6.83 22.85
CA VAL A 12 -48.53 -8.03 23.19
C VAL A 12 -49.24 -9.34 22.82
N ASP A 13 -48.51 -10.33 22.27
CA ASP A 13 -48.36 -11.68 22.85
C ASP A 13 -47.41 -12.60 22.04
N SER A 14 -46.56 -13.33 22.77
CA SER A 14 -45.57 -14.30 22.28
C SER A 14 -46.20 -15.65 21.91
N PRO A 15 -45.58 -16.47 21.03
CA PRO A 15 -45.00 -17.70 21.57
C PRO A 15 -43.75 -18.27 20.85
N LYS A 16 -42.84 -18.79 21.70
CA LYS A 16 -42.01 -20.01 21.63
C LYS A 16 -41.18 -20.36 20.38
N GLN A 17 -39.86 -20.33 20.61
CA GLN A 17 -38.78 -21.03 19.90
C GLN A 17 -39.05 -22.53 19.73
N ALA A 18 -38.67 -23.05 18.55
CA ALA A 18 -38.43 -24.46 18.30
C ALA A 18 -37.01 -24.62 17.73
N ASP A 19 -36.18 -25.32 18.50
CA ASP A 19 -34.85 -25.80 18.12
C ASP A 19 -34.93 -26.85 17.01
N TYR A 20 -33.92 -26.85 16.13
CA TYR A 20 -33.64 -27.98 15.24
C TYR A 20 -32.12 -28.23 15.24
N THR A 21 -31.73 -29.33 15.89
CA THR A 21 -30.42 -29.98 15.80
C THR A 21 -30.56 -31.29 15.02
N PRO A 22 -29.55 -31.72 14.25
CA PRO A 22 -29.42 -33.10 13.84
C PRO A 22 -28.27 -33.81 14.56
N ASP A 23 -28.57 -35.06 14.95
CA ASP A 23 -27.75 -36.07 15.61
C ASP A 23 -26.41 -36.37 14.95
N ILE A 24 -25.36 -36.52 15.77
CA ILE A 24 -24.25 -37.45 15.52
C ILE A 24 -23.99 -38.23 16.80
N SER A 25 -24.26 -39.53 16.75
CA SER A 25 -24.08 -40.51 17.81
C SER A 25 -22.64 -41.01 17.86
N SER A 26 -22.02 -40.94 19.04
CA SER A 26 -20.79 -41.66 19.39
C SER A 26 -21.17 -42.86 20.28
N PRO A 27 -20.58 -44.06 20.11
CA PRO A 27 -20.72 -45.12 21.09
C PRO A 27 -19.53 -45.15 22.07
N GLU A 28 -19.89 -45.32 23.34
CA GLU A 28 -19.02 -45.44 24.50
C GLU A 28 -18.30 -46.81 24.61
N THR A 29 -17.33 -46.77 25.50
CA THR A 29 -16.30 -47.71 25.96
C THR A 29 -16.77 -48.97 26.69
N HIS A 30 -15.94 -50.04 26.62
CA HIS A 30 -15.30 -50.76 27.76
C HIS A 30 -15.18 -52.29 27.56
N SER A 31 -13.98 -52.84 27.74
CA SER A 31 -13.74 -54.09 28.48
C SER A 31 -12.25 -54.29 28.82
N SER A 32 -12.04 -54.98 29.94
CA SER A 32 -10.95 -54.90 30.93
C SER A 32 -9.66 -55.68 30.62
N PRO A 33 -8.60 -55.58 31.47
CA PRO A 33 -7.24 -56.08 31.20
C PRO A 33 -6.97 -57.47 31.83
N SER A 34 -5.97 -58.18 31.28
CA SER A 34 -5.44 -59.44 31.86
C SER A 34 -3.92 -59.35 32.09
N THR A 35 -3.51 -59.79 33.27
CA THR A 35 -2.18 -59.77 33.91
C THR A 35 -1.20 -60.88 33.39
N PRO A 36 0.11 -60.81 33.72
CA PRO A 36 1.21 -61.58 33.11
C PRO A 36 1.77 -62.73 34.01
N PRO A 37 2.74 -63.52 33.49
CA PRO A 37 3.76 -64.17 34.34
C PRO A 37 5.22 -64.00 33.79
N PRO A 38 6.28 -64.36 34.56
CA PRO A 38 7.42 -63.46 34.82
C PRO A 38 8.82 -64.03 34.44
N ASP A 39 9.85 -63.25 34.84
CA ASP A 39 11.27 -63.57 35.05
C ASP A 39 12.24 -63.67 33.86
N ALA A 40 13.10 -62.64 33.71
CA ALA A 40 14.51 -62.67 34.15
C ALA A 40 15.33 -61.54 33.48
N SER A 41 16.08 -60.79 34.29
CA SER A 41 17.15 -59.86 33.91
C SER A 41 18.52 -60.46 34.29
N PRO A 42 19.69 -59.83 34.05
CA PRO A 42 20.18 -59.07 32.88
C PRO A 42 21.64 -59.45 32.51
N GLU A 43 22.04 -59.60 31.24
CA GLU A 43 23.48 -59.52 30.88
C GLU A 43 23.72 -58.81 29.55
N GLN A 44 24.70 -57.90 29.59
CA GLN A 44 25.23 -57.11 28.48
C GLN A 44 26.18 -57.93 27.60
N MET A 45 26.40 -57.39 26.39
CA MET A 45 27.52 -57.61 25.45
C MET A 45 27.33 -58.70 24.38
N GLN A 46 27.04 -58.29 23.14
CA GLN A 46 28.10 -58.06 22.14
C GLN A 46 27.51 -57.60 20.79
N LEU A 47 28.21 -56.66 20.15
CA LEU A 47 27.98 -56.22 18.78
C LEU A 47 28.11 -57.40 17.80
N VAL A 48 27.09 -57.60 16.98
CA VAL A 48 27.26 -58.20 15.65
C VAL A 48 26.55 -57.31 14.63
N SER A 49 27.37 -56.61 13.85
CA SER A 49 26.95 -55.87 12.66
C SER A 49 26.28 -56.83 11.68
N SER A 50 24.98 -56.65 11.47
CA SER A 50 24.23 -57.34 10.42
C SER A 50 23.69 -56.27 9.48
N ARG A 51 24.27 -56.20 8.28
CA ARG A 51 23.79 -55.39 7.16
C ARG A 51 22.37 -55.78 6.81
N THR A 52 21.39 -55.03 7.28
CA THR A 52 20.02 -55.10 6.78
C THR A 52 19.91 -54.19 5.56
N ILE A 53 19.81 -54.81 4.39
CA ILE A 53 19.30 -54.20 3.17
C ILE A 53 17.87 -53.76 3.50
N SER A 54 17.68 -52.48 3.81
CA SER A 54 16.35 -51.90 3.95
C SER A 54 15.87 -51.58 2.54
N LEU A 55 14.91 -52.37 2.06
CA LEU A 55 14.04 -52.01 0.95
C LEU A 55 13.30 -50.73 1.35
N GLU A 56 13.88 -49.58 1.03
CA GLU A 56 13.15 -48.32 0.96
C GLU A 56 12.11 -48.47 -0.15
N SER A 57 10.91 -48.85 0.24
CA SER A 57 9.71 -48.59 -0.53
C SER A 57 9.66 -47.08 -0.76
N GLU A 58 10.06 -46.64 -1.95
CA GLU A 58 9.78 -45.32 -2.50
C GLU A 58 8.28 -45.03 -2.35
N LEU A 59 7.90 -44.39 -1.25
CA LEU A 59 6.62 -43.72 -1.13
C LEU A 59 6.67 -42.55 -2.09
N LYS A 60 6.31 -42.80 -3.36
CA LYS A 60 6.04 -41.77 -4.36
C LYS A 60 5.02 -40.83 -3.75
N THR A 61 5.47 -39.65 -3.34
CA THR A 61 4.61 -38.52 -3.03
C THR A 61 3.64 -38.37 -4.21
N PRO A 62 2.33 -38.20 -3.96
CA PRO A 62 1.37 -38.07 -5.05
C PRO A 62 1.85 -36.95 -5.97
N TYR A 63 1.85 -37.19 -7.28
CA TYR A 63 2.13 -36.18 -8.28
C TYR A 63 1.12 -35.04 -8.08
N ILE A 64 1.52 -34.01 -7.35
CA ILE A 64 0.73 -32.79 -7.24
C ILE A 64 0.75 -32.20 -8.65
N LEU A 65 -0.41 -32.14 -9.29
CA LEU A 65 -0.57 -31.49 -10.58
C LEU A 65 -0.20 -30.02 -10.40
N ILE A 66 0.97 -29.65 -10.90
CA ILE A 66 1.44 -28.27 -10.93
C ILE A 66 0.80 -27.61 -12.15
N ASP A 67 0.21 -26.43 -11.95
CA ASP A 67 -0.33 -25.62 -13.05
C ASP A 67 0.74 -25.46 -14.16
N PRO A 68 0.41 -25.66 -15.45
CA PRO A 68 1.34 -25.46 -16.56
C PRO A 68 2.03 -24.09 -16.63
N LEU A 69 1.48 -23.07 -15.95
CA LEU A 69 2.11 -21.77 -15.74
C LEU A 69 3.38 -21.87 -14.86
N TYR A 70 3.42 -22.83 -13.94
CA TYR A 70 4.45 -22.96 -12.91
C TYR A 70 5.42 -24.13 -13.13
N GLN A 71 5.19 -24.96 -14.15
CA GLN A 71 5.86 -26.27 -14.31
C GLN A 71 7.40 -26.20 -14.27
N ASP A 72 8.01 -25.15 -14.83
CA ASP A 72 9.47 -24.99 -14.92
C ASP A 72 10.09 -24.17 -13.76
N LEU A 73 9.28 -23.74 -12.79
CA LEU A 73 9.71 -22.84 -11.73
C LEU A 73 10.14 -23.56 -10.45
N GLY A 74 11.17 -23.05 -9.79
CA GLY A 74 11.52 -23.49 -8.43
C GLY A 74 10.42 -23.17 -7.41
N GLU A 75 10.36 -23.95 -6.32
CA GLU A 75 9.32 -23.89 -5.29
C GLU A 75 9.05 -22.46 -4.79
N SER A 76 10.10 -21.70 -4.47
CA SER A 76 9.96 -20.34 -3.94
C SER A 76 9.35 -19.36 -4.95
N HIS A 77 9.66 -19.50 -6.25
CA HIS A 77 9.06 -18.62 -7.27
C HIS A 77 7.57 -18.91 -7.44
N ARG A 78 7.17 -20.20 -7.44
CA ARG A 78 5.76 -20.58 -7.48
C ARG A 78 4.99 -20.02 -6.29
N TYR A 79 5.58 -20.11 -5.10
CA TYR A 79 5.01 -19.56 -3.88
C TYR A 79 4.77 -18.05 -4.00
N TYR A 80 5.76 -17.27 -4.45
CA TYR A 80 5.62 -15.82 -4.56
C TYR A 80 4.67 -15.37 -5.68
N LEU A 81 4.63 -16.08 -6.81
CA LEU A 81 3.65 -15.79 -7.88
C LEU A 81 2.21 -16.09 -7.43
N SER A 82 2.01 -17.16 -6.68
CA SER A 82 0.72 -17.45 -6.04
C SER A 82 0.38 -16.39 -5.00
N TYR A 83 1.34 -16.00 -4.16
CA TYR A 83 1.17 -14.95 -3.16
C TYR A 83 0.80 -13.61 -3.78
N PHE A 84 1.39 -13.25 -4.92
CA PHE A 84 1.03 -12.05 -5.67
C PHE A 84 -0.48 -12.00 -5.98
N THR A 85 -0.99 -13.10 -6.58
CA THR A 85 -2.38 -13.23 -7.04
C THR A 85 -3.39 -13.20 -5.90
N ASN A 86 -3.00 -13.73 -4.74
CA ASN A 86 -3.87 -13.90 -3.59
C ASN A 86 -3.78 -12.76 -2.57
N ARG A 87 -2.69 -11.98 -2.58
CA ARG A 87 -2.41 -10.95 -1.57
C ARG A 87 -1.94 -9.61 -2.13
N VAL A 88 -0.86 -9.57 -2.91
CA VAL A 88 -0.21 -8.30 -3.30
C VAL A 88 -1.06 -7.50 -4.28
N CYS A 89 -1.63 -8.16 -5.29
CA CYS A 89 -2.46 -7.47 -6.30
C CYS A 89 -3.71 -6.79 -5.70
N LYS A 90 -4.14 -7.22 -4.51
CA LYS A 90 -5.25 -6.59 -3.77
C LYS A 90 -4.88 -5.20 -3.26
N ASP A 91 -3.60 -4.94 -3.02
CA ASP A 91 -3.12 -3.64 -2.54
C ASP A 91 -3.12 -2.61 -3.68
N LEU A 92 -2.91 -3.06 -4.92
CA LEU A 92 -2.74 -2.23 -6.12
C LEU A 92 -4.05 -1.70 -6.73
N VAL A 93 -5.21 -2.06 -6.19
CA VAL A 93 -6.52 -1.60 -6.66
C VAL A 93 -7.32 -1.03 -5.50
N SER A 94 -8.20 -0.06 -5.73
CA SER A 94 -9.09 0.49 -4.69
C SER A 94 -9.97 -0.59 -4.05
N HIS A 95 -10.56 -1.44 -4.90
CA HIS A 95 -11.37 -2.57 -4.49
C HIS A 95 -11.00 -3.80 -5.30
N ASP A 96 -10.75 -4.92 -4.61
CA ASP A 96 -10.38 -6.17 -5.27
C ASP A 96 -11.62 -7.00 -5.57
N VAL A 97 -12.11 -6.92 -6.81
CA VAL A 97 -13.01 -7.93 -7.38
C VAL A 97 -12.15 -8.94 -8.13
N PRO A 98 -12.14 -10.24 -7.74
CA PRO A 98 -11.20 -11.23 -8.28
C PRO A 98 -11.12 -11.29 -9.81
N SER A 99 -12.26 -11.20 -10.49
CA SER A 99 -12.39 -11.25 -11.96
C SER A 99 -12.06 -9.95 -12.67
N GLU A 100 -11.99 -8.81 -11.95
CA GLU A 100 -11.83 -7.48 -12.56
C GLU A 100 -10.48 -6.84 -12.25
N ASN A 101 -9.70 -7.38 -11.32
CA ASN A 101 -8.38 -6.86 -10.99
C ASN A 101 -7.40 -7.04 -12.17
N PRO A 102 -6.96 -5.94 -12.82
CA PRO A 102 -6.14 -6.02 -14.02
C PRO A 102 -4.74 -6.56 -13.72
N PHE A 103 -4.23 -6.44 -12.49
CA PHE A 103 -2.90 -6.91 -12.13
C PHE A 103 -2.77 -8.43 -12.18
N ARG A 104 -3.89 -9.18 -12.07
CA ARG A 104 -3.86 -10.64 -12.25
C ARG A 104 -3.56 -11.05 -13.70
N SER A 105 -3.80 -10.16 -14.67
CA SER A 105 -3.44 -10.42 -16.08
C SER A 105 -1.92 -10.41 -16.32
N LEU A 106 -1.11 -9.95 -15.37
CA LEU A 106 0.34 -10.03 -15.44
C LEU A 106 0.86 -11.46 -15.30
N LEU A 107 0.14 -12.35 -14.60
CA LEU A 107 0.61 -13.71 -14.32
C LEU A 107 0.88 -14.52 -15.59
N PRO A 108 -0.06 -14.63 -16.55
CA PRO A 108 0.18 -15.32 -17.80
C PRO A 108 1.41 -14.81 -18.57
N LEU A 109 1.71 -13.51 -18.48
CA LEU A 109 2.85 -12.87 -19.15
C LEU A 109 4.20 -13.29 -18.54
N THR A 110 4.23 -13.70 -17.28
CA THR A 110 5.49 -14.08 -16.60
C THR A 110 6.19 -15.28 -17.24
N LYS A 111 5.46 -16.16 -17.93
CA LYS A 111 6.03 -17.31 -18.64
C LYS A 111 6.85 -16.87 -19.87
N ALA A 112 6.40 -15.84 -20.57
CA ALA A 112 7.07 -15.32 -21.75
C ALA A 112 8.13 -14.26 -21.41
N HIS A 113 7.99 -13.59 -20.26
CA HIS A 113 8.83 -12.45 -19.87
C HIS A 113 9.48 -12.67 -18.49
N PRO A 114 10.71 -13.22 -18.45
CA PRO A 114 11.47 -13.42 -17.21
C PRO A 114 11.66 -12.13 -16.40
N LEU A 115 11.76 -10.97 -17.08
CA LEU A 115 11.84 -9.66 -16.43
C LEU A 115 10.61 -9.41 -15.53
N LEU A 116 9.40 -9.54 -16.08
CA LEU A 116 8.16 -9.38 -15.32
C LEU A 116 8.04 -10.43 -14.21
N GLN A 117 8.46 -11.66 -14.48
CA GLN A 117 8.47 -12.73 -13.48
C GLN A 117 9.33 -12.35 -12.26
N TYR A 118 10.58 -11.94 -12.47
CA TYR A 118 11.48 -11.58 -11.37
C TYR A 118 11.00 -10.35 -10.61
N ILE A 119 10.41 -9.35 -11.29
CA ILE A 119 9.87 -8.17 -10.60
C ILE A 119 8.68 -8.54 -9.71
N ILE A 120 7.75 -9.38 -10.17
CA ILE A 120 6.61 -9.83 -9.37
C ILE A 120 7.07 -10.66 -8.17
N VAL A 121 8.08 -11.52 -8.35
CA VAL A 121 8.69 -12.28 -7.26
C VAL A 121 9.36 -11.35 -6.26
N ALA A 122 10.08 -10.31 -6.72
CA ALA A 122 10.72 -9.32 -5.86
C ALA A 122 9.68 -8.57 -5.00
N ALA A 123 8.63 -8.03 -5.63
CA ALA A 123 7.53 -7.34 -4.95
C ALA A 123 6.87 -8.25 -3.90
N SER A 124 6.57 -9.49 -4.26
CA SER A 124 5.88 -10.44 -3.40
C SER A 124 6.72 -10.89 -2.21
N ALA A 125 8.01 -11.12 -2.44
CA ALA A 125 8.94 -11.50 -1.37
C ALA A 125 9.22 -10.33 -0.42
N ALA A 126 9.35 -9.11 -0.93
CA ALA A 126 9.51 -7.91 -0.10
C ALA A 126 8.26 -7.65 0.76
N HIS A 127 7.07 -7.71 0.14
CA HIS A 127 5.79 -7.59 0.83
C HIS A 127 5.64 -8.64 1.94
N MET A 128 5.99 -9.90 1.66
CA MET A 128 6.00 -10.97 2.67
C MET A 128 6.98 -10.66 3.81
N SER A 129 8.18 -10.19 3.50
CA SER A 129 9.20 -9.84 4.51
C SER A 129 8.66 -8.82 5.50
N ASN A 130 7.98 -7.79 5.00
CA ASN A 130 7.34 -6.75 5.80
C ASN A 130 6.18 -7.29 6.63
N LEU A 131 5.29 -8.08 6.02
CA LEU A 131 4.18 -8.69 6.77
C LEU A 131 4.68 -9.51 7.96
N MET A 132 5.79 -10.24 7.77
CA MET A 132 6.40 -11.03 8.84
C MET A 132 7.03 -10.16 9.94
N LYS A 133 7.44 -8.92 9.65
CA LYS A 133 7.92 -7.92 10.63
C LYS A 133 6.80 -7.15 11.32
N ALA A 134 5.59 -7.11 10.75
CA ALA A 134 4.49 -6.29 11.23
C ALA A 134 4.22 -6.52 12.73
N PRO A 135 4.05 -5.45 13.52
CA PRO A 135 3.69 -5.58 14.92
C PRO A 135 2.31 -6.28 15.03
N LEU A 136 2.22 -7.35 15.83
CA LEU A 136 0.95 -8.01 16.07
C LEU A 136 0.23 -7.32 17.23
N PRO A 137 -1.02 -6.85 17.05
CA PRO A 137 -1.67 -5.97 18.02
C PRO A 137 -1.94 -6.54 19.43
N THR A 138 -1.83 -7.85 19.67
CA THR A 138 -2.53 -8.43 20.85
C THR A 138 -1.94 -9.69 21.48
N MET A 139 -0.76 -10.17 21.07
CA MET A 139 -0.18 -11.37 21.71
C MET A 139 1.16 -11.10 22.38
N LYS A 140 1.30 -11.54 23.64
CA LYS A 140 2.60 -11.90 24.22
C LYS A 140 3.18 -13.02 23.36
N GLU A 141 3.83 -12.64 22.27
CA GLU A 141 4.37 -13.58 21.31
C GLU A 141 5.44 -14.43 21.99
N ASN A 142 5.30 -15.76 21.91
CA ASN A 142 6.32 -16.66 22.44
C ASN A 142 7.64 -16.39 21.69
N ARG A 143 8.77 -16.34 22.41
CA ARG A 143 10.11 -16.07 21.85
C ARG A 143 10.44 -16.94 20.63
N MET A 144 9.97 -18.19 20.62
CA MET A 144 10.16 -19.13 19.51
C MET A 144 9.39 -18.72 18.24
N ILE A 145 8.15 -18.23 18.39
CA ILE A 145 7.33 -17.74 17.28
C ILE A 145 7.94 -16.45 16.73
N ALA A 146 8.35 -15.53 17.61
CA ALA A 146 9.03 -14.29 17.23
C ALA A 146 10.37 -14.57 16.50
N SER A 147 11.13 -15.61 16.92
CA SER A 147 12.33 -16.02 16.19
C SER A 147 12.00 -16.56 14.80
N SER A 148 11.03 -17.48 14.71
CA SER A 148 10.62 -18.07 13.43
C SER A 148 10.12 -17.03 12.44
N ARG A 149 9.36 -16.03 12.89
CA ARG A 149 8.92 -14.91 12.04
C ARG A 149 10.07 -14.04 11.55
N ARG A 150 11.05 -13.75 12.42
CA ARG A 150 12.26 -13.01 12.01
C ARG A 150 13.06 -13.78 10.96
N ASP A 151 13.24 -15.08 11.16
CA ASP A 151 13.94 -15.95 10.20
C ASP A 151 13.18 -16.01 8.86
N ALA A 152 11.86 -16.15 8.90
CA ALA A 152 11.00 -16.14 7.71
C ALA A 152 11.06 -14.78 6.98
N SER A 153 11.04 -13.68 7.73
CA SER A 153 11.17 -12.33 7.19
C SER A 153 12.53 -12.12 6.50
N GLN A 154 13.61 -12.56 7.13
CA GLN A 154 14.97 -12.46 6.59
C GLN A 154 15.13 -13.32 5.32
N LYS A 155 14.57 -14.53 5.33
CA LYS A 155 14.56 -15.40 4.15
C LYS A 155 13.78 -14.77 2.99
N ALA A 156 12.60 -14.20 3.27
CA ALA A 156 11.80 -13.50 2.27
C ALA A 156 12.54 -12.26 1.71
N LEU A 157 13.22 -11.50 2.57
CA LEU A 157 14.05 -10.38 2.14
C LEU A 157 15.20 -10.83 1.22
N GLN A 158 15.88 -11.93 1.56
CA GLN A 158 16.93 -12.49 0.71
C GLN A 158 16.40 -12.86 -0.68
N HIS A 159 15.24 -13.52 -0.74
CA HIS A 159 14.60 -13.84 -2.01
C HIS A 159 14.21 -12.58 -2.80
N ALA A 160 13.70 -11.55 -2.13
CA ALA A 160 13.36 -10.27 -2.75
C ALA A 160 14.57 -9.61 -3.39
N LEU A 161 15.67 -9.49 -2.65
CA LEU A 161 16.91 -8.86 -3.13
C LEU A 161 17.52 -9.61 -4.32
N VAL A 162 17.55 -10.95 -4.26
CA VAL A 162 18.04 -11.79 -5.38
C VAL A 162 17.17 -11.61 -6.62
N ALA A 163 15.85 -11.60 -6.47
CA ALA A 163 14.92 -11.41 -7.58
C ALA A 163 15.03 -10.00 -8.17
N LYS A 164 15.09 -8.96 -7.32
CA LYS A 164 15.29 -7.56 -7.72
C LYS A 164 16.58 -7.39 -8.50
N HIS A 165 17.68 -7.95 -8.02
CA HIS A 165 18.96 -7.90 -8.72
C HIS A 165 18.90 -8.51 -10.12
N LYS A 166 18.30 -9.71 -10.25
CA LYS A 166 18.11 -10.36 -11.56
C LYS A 166 17.20 -9.55 -12.48
N ALA A 167 16.11 -8.99 -11.94
CA ALA A 167 15.23 -8.12 -12.70
C ALA A 167 15.96 -6.87 -13.22
N LEU A 168 16.81 -6.24 -12.41
CA LEU A 168 17.59 -5.06 -12.82
C LEU A 168 18.57 -5.38 -13.96
N LEU A 169 19.21 -6.55 -13.93
CA LEU A 169 20.06 -7.01 -15.03
C LEU A 169 19.25 -7.18 -16.33
N LEU A 170 18.09 -7.84 -16.25
CA LEU A 170 17.20 -8.01 -17.39
C LEU A 170 16.62 -6.67 -17.88
N MET A 171 16.38 -5.71 -16.98
CA MET A 171 15.90 -4.38 -17.33
C MET A 171 16.94 -3.60 -18.12
N ARG A 172 18.23 -3.70 -17.75
CA ARG A 172 19.31 -3.12 -18.54
C ARG A 172 19.29 -3.69 -19.96
N ASP A 173 19.26 -5.01 -20.10
CA ASP A 173 19.23 -5.67 -21.40
C ASP A 173 17.97 -5.30 -22.21
N ALA A 174 16.84 -5.08 -21.52
CA ALA A 174 15.58 -4.62 -22.11
C ALA A 174 15.62 -3.18 -22.63
N VAL A 175 16.28 -2.28 -21.92
CA VAL A 175 16.47 -0.89 -22.35
C VAL A 175 17.47 -0.81 -23.51
N GLU A 176 18.53 -1.62 -23.48
CA GLU A 176 19.51 -1.70 -24.58
C GLU A 176 18.90 -2.25 -25.88
N ASN A 177 17.91 -3.13 -25.78
CA ASN A 177 17.27 -3.82 -26.92
C ASN A 177 15.75 -3.57 -26.98
N ILE A 178 15.33 -2.31 -26.75
CA ILE A 178 13.92 -1.95 -26.58
C ILE A 178 13.04 -2.29 -27.80
N ASP A 179 13.61 -2.22 -29.01
CA ASP A 179 12.94 -2.56 -30.27
C ASP A 179 12.59 -4.06 -30.38
N VAL A 180 13.35 -4.92 -29.68
CA VAL A 180 13.19 -6.37 -29.71
C VAL A 180 12.28 -6.86 -28.59
N ILE A 181 12.42 -6.29 -27.39
CA ILE A 181 11.67 -6.71 -26.19
C ILE A 181 10.28 -6.06 -26.12
N GLY A 182 10.09 -4.94 -26.81
CA GLY A 182 8.85 -4.18 -26.85
C GLY A 182 8.79 -3.16 -25.72
N GLY A 183 8.64 -1.89 -26.09
CA GLY A 183 8.66 -0.80 -25.12
C GLY A 183 7.52 -0.85 -24.08
N ASP A 184 6.38 -1.50 -24.37
CA ASP A 184 5.32 -1.72 -23.38
C ASP A 184 5.76 -2.65 -22.23
N VAL A 185 6.57 -3.68 -22.52
CA VAL A 185 7.09 -4.59 -21.49
C VAL A 185 8.12 -3.87 -20.62
N ALA A 186 9.02 -3.10 -21.25
CA ALA A 186 10.00 -2.29 -20.54
C ALA A 186 9.33 -1.21 -19.69
N LEU A 187 8.29 -0.54 -20.21
CA LEU A 187 7.49 0.42 -19.46
C LEU A 187 6.80 -0.26 -18.28
N ALA A 188 6.12 -1.39 -18.50
CA ALA A 188 5.45 -2.11 -17.43
C ALA A 188 6.44 -2.52 -16.33
N ALA A 189 7.62 -3.02 -16.70
CA ALA A 189 8.69 -3.35 -15.76
C ALA A 189 9.15 -2.12 -14.96
N ALA A 190 9.44 -0.99 -15.62
CA ALA A 190 9.86 0.25 -14.97
C ALA A 190 8.82 0.74 -13.95
N LEU A 191 7.54 0.76 -14.33
CA LEU A 191 6.44 1.14 -13.45
C LEU A 191 6.30 0.19 -12.25
N PHE A 192 6.47 -1.11 -12.46
CA PHE A 192 6.40 -2.08 -11.37
C PHE A 192 7.62 -2.03 -10.43
N PHE A 193 8.79 -1.62 -10.92
CA PHE A 193 9.92 -1.32 -10.05
C PHE A 193 9.61 -0.19 -9.06
N VAL A 194 8.85 0.83 -9.45
CA VAL A 194 8.39 1.87 -8.51
C VAL A 194 7.58 1.24 -7.37
N ASN A 195 6.69 0.29 -7.68
CA ASN A 195 5.95 -0.47 -6.66
C ASN A 195 6.90 -1.30 -5.78
N VAL A 196 7.92 -1.94 -6.36
CA VAL A 196 8.93 -2.67 -5.57
C VAL A 196 9.63 -1.74 -4.60
N GLU A 197 10.05 -0.54 -5.03
CA GLU A 197 10.70 0.43 -4.15
C GLU A 197 9.78 0.88 -3.00
N LEU A 198 8.50 1.13 -3.28
CA LEU A 198 7.48 1.45 -2.26
C LEU A 198 7.24 0.31 -1.28
N ILE A 199 7.19 -0.92 -1.78
CA ILE A 199 7.02 -2.12 -0.97
C ILE A 199 8.29 -2.37 -0.14
N GLU A 200 9.50 -2.07 -0.61
CA GLU A 200 10.72 -2.28 0.18
C GLU A 200 10.89 -1.23 1.28
N SER A 201 10.84 0.06 0.94
CA SER A 201 11.07 1.14 1.91
C SER A 201 10.53 2.50 1.51
N GLY A 202 10.30 2.75 0.21
CA GLY A 202 9.93 4.07 -0.32
C GLY A 202 11.07 5.10 -0.36
N LYS A 203 12.32 4.73 0.00
CA LYS A 203 13.46 5.67 0.12
C LYS A 203 14.42 5.67 -1.07
N HIS A 204 14.61 4.54 -1.75
CA HIS A 204 15.73 4.36 -2.68
C HIS A 204 15.23 3.96 -4.07
N GLY A 205 16.07 4.16 -5.11
CA GLY A 205 15.89 3.60 -6.46
C GLY A 205 14.75 4.18 -7.31
N TRP A 206 13.68 4.66 -6.69
CA TRP A 206 12.44 5.02 -7.36
C TRP A 206 12.58 6.17 -8.36
N LYS A 207 13.46 7.14 -8.09
CA LYS A 207 13.69 8.30 -8.98
C LYS A 207 14.14 7.86 -10.36
N ALA A 208 15.10 6.91 -10.41
CA ALA A 208 15.61 6.37 -11.67
C ALA A 208 14.53 5.60 -12.43
N HIS A 209 13.65 4.88 -11.72
CA HIS A 209 12.54 4.16 -12.33
C HIS A 209 11.45 5.08 -12.88
N LEU A 210 11.08 6.14 -12.15
CA LEU A 210 10.14 7.16 -12.64
C LEU A 210 10.70 7.92 -13.85
N GLU A 211 11.97 8.35 -13.78
CA GLU A 211 12.65 9.02 -14.90
C GLU A 211 12.74 8.10 -16.12
N GLY A 212 13.13 6.84 -15.92
CA GLY A 212 13.18 5.83 -16.97
C GLY A 212 11.82 5.58 -17.61
N ALA A 213 10.76 5.48 -16.80
CA ALA A 213 9.39 5.33 -17.30
C ALA A 213 8.95 6.53 -18.14
N GLY A 214 9.21 7.77 -17.69
CA GLY A 214 8.91 8.98 -18.45
C GLY A 214 9.62 9.02 -19.80
N ARG A 215 10.91 8.64 -19.85
CA ARG A 215 11.67 8.54 -21.12
C ARG A 215 11.17 7.43 -22.04
N ILE A 216 10.84 6.25 -21.51
CA ILE A 216 10.27 5.17 -22.34
C ILE A 216 8.92 5.63 -22.90
N MET A 217 8.08 6.30 -22.10
CA MET A 217 6.81 6.83 -22.54
C MET A 217 6.91 7.90 -23.63
N SER A 218 7.98 8.71 -23.65
CA SER A 218 8.17 9.72 -24.70
C SER A 218 8.60 9.10 -26.04
N LEU A 219 9.20 7.90 -26.00
CA LEU A 219 9.61 7.13 -27.17
C LEU A 219 8.48 6.25 -27.73
N LEU A 220 7.53 5.85 -26.88
CA LEU A 220 6.37 5.08 -27.30
C LEU A 220 5.35 5.98 -28.00
N GLU A 221 4.94 5.61 -29.23
CA GLU A 221 3.80 6.27 -29.86
C GLU A 221 2.54 6.11 -29.00
N PRO A 222 1.63 7.10 -28.96
CA PRO A 222 0.32 6.94 -28.34
C PRO A 222 -0.41 5.80 -29.05
N SER A 223 -0.43 4.61 -28.45
CA SER A 223 -1.03 3.44 -29.07
C SER A 223 -2.49 3.72 -29.43
N ALA A 224 -2.87 3.49 -30.68
CA ALA A 224 -4.25 3.61 -31.16
C ALA A 224 -5.22 2.61 -30.50
N SER A 225 -4.73 1.62 -29.75
CA SER A 225 -5.57 0.67 -29.01
C SER A 225 -6.08 1.30 -27.71
N THR A 226 -7.35 1.65 -27.72
CA THR A 226 -8.12 2.24 -26.61
C THR A 226 -8.31 1.33 -25.39
N ASP A 227 -7.81 0.09 -25.42
CA ASP A 227 -8.20 -0.98 -24.50
C ASP A 227 -7.00 -1.67 -23.81
N ASN A 228 -6.21 -0.89 -23.06
CA ASN A 228 -5.20 -1.45 -22.16
C ASN A 228 -5.44 -0.94 -20.73
N THR A 229 -6.47 -1.49 -20.08
CA THR A 229 -6.85 -1.21 -18.70
C THR A 229 -5.66 -1.29 -17.75
N LEU A 230 -4.85 -2.36 -17.84
CA LEU A 230 -3.65 -2.52 -16.99
C LEU A 230 -2.66 -1.36 -17.16
N ARG A 231 -2.37 -0.96 -18.40
CA ARG A 231 -1.50 0.19 -18.68
C ARG A 231 -2.08 1.48 -18.08
N ASN A 232 -3.38 1.69 -18.17
CA ASN A 232 -4.02 2.87 -17.57
C ASN A 232 -3.89 2.87 -16.03
N TYR A 233 -4.06 1.71 -15.37
CA TYR A 233 -3.84 1.58 -13.92
C TYR A 233 -2.39 1.88 -13.54
N MET A 234 -1.43 1.24 -14.20
CA MET A 234 -0.01 1.41 -13.88
C MET A 234 0.47 2.85 -14.13
N LEU A 235 -0.01 3.50 -15.19
CA LEU A 235 0.27 4.90 -15.45
C LEU A 235 -0.36 5.80 -14.39
N SER A 236 -1.65 5.59 -14.08
CA SER A 236 -2.35 6.28 -13.00
C SER A 236 -1.55 6.24 -11.70
N ASP A 237 -1.19 5.04 -11.24
CA ASP A 237 -0.45 4.85 -9.99
C ASP A 237 0.90 5.55 -10.02
N CYS A 238 1.62 5.47 -11.14
CA CYS A 238 2.89 6.16 -11.34
C CYS A 238 2.77 7.69 -11.19
N PHE A 239 1.75 8.30 -11.81
CA PHE A 239 1.51 9.73 -11.68
C PHE A 239 1.10 10.12 -10.26
N ILE A 240 0.32 9.28 -9.58
CA ILE A 240 -0.02 9.48 -8.18
C ILE A 240 1.23 9.44 -7.30
N TYR A 241 2.12 8.45 -7.49
CA TYR A 241 3.40 8.38 -6.78
C TYR A 241 4.30 9.56 -7.09
N PHE A 242 4.34 9.98 -8.35
CA PHE A 242 5.07 11.17 -8.74
C PHE A 242 4.58 12.42 -8.02
N ILE A 243 3.26 12.65 -7.95
CA ILE A 243 2.67 13.82 -7.27
C ILE A 243 2.93 13.75 -5.75
N LEU A 244 2.76 12.59 -5.12
CA LEU A 244 2.99 12.45 -3.69
C LEU A 244 4.48 12.57 -3.34
N GLY A 245 5.37 12.04 -4.18
CA GLY A 245 6.80 12.23 -4.05
C GLY A 245 7.22 13.68 -4.32
N SER A 246 6.57 14.36 -5.28
CA SER A 246 6.85 15.76 -5.59
C SER A 246 6.58 16.68 -4.39
N ALA A 247 5.62 16.31 -3.54
CA ALA A 247 5.30 17.01 -2.31
C ALA A 247 6.48 17.09 -1.33
N PHE A 248 7.41 16.13 -1.37
CA PHE A 248 8.57 16.03 -0.48
C PHE A 248 9.91 16.15 -1.22
N MET A 249 9.90 16.52 -2.50
CA MET A 249 11.12 16.63 -3.30
C MET A 249 11.47 18.08 -3.64
N PRO A 250 12.77 18.46 -3.53
CA PRO A 250 13.27 19.68 -4.16
C PRO A 250 13.06 19.67 -5.68
N MET A 251 12.78 20.84 -6.26
CA MET A 251 12.46 21.01 -7.69
C MET A 251 13.48 20.40 -8.64
N LYS A 252 14.78 20.46 -8.29
CA LYS A 252 15.87 19.89 -9.11
C LYS A 252 15.71 18.38 -9.38
N PHE A 253 14.91 17.69 -8.57
CA PHE A 253 14.61 16.28 -8.69
C PHE A 253 13.16 15.99 -9.13
N GLN A 254 12.31 17.01 -9.24
CA GLN A 254 11.01 16.88 -9.90
C GLN A 254 11.28 16.74 -11.40
N THR A 255 11.35 15.47 -11.83
CA THR A 255 11.78 15.08 -13.18
C THR A 255 11.10 15.91 -14.28
N GLN A 256 11.89 16.47 -15.21
CA GLN A 256 11.41 17.06 -16.48
C GLN A 256 10.82 16.00 -17.45
N SER A 257 10.62 14.77 -16.98
CA SER A 257 10.38 13.59 -17.81
C SER A 257 8.89 13.35 -18.10
N PHE A 258 7.99 13.93 -17.30
CA PHE A 258 6.56 13.89 -17.57
C PHE A 258 6.10 15.27 -18.05
N GLU A 259 5.52 15.33 -19.25
CA GLU A 259 4.86 16.55 -19.72
C GLU A 259 3.71 16.89 -18.77
N ALA A 260 3.83 18.02 -18.05
CA ALA A 260 2.82 18.49 -17.11
C ALA A 260 1.41 18.60 -17.75
N SER A 261 1.36 18.84 -19.06
CA SER A 261 0.13 18.88 -19.86
C SER A 261 -0.63 17.54 -19.92
N ARG A 262 0.05 16.40 -19.71
CA ARG A 262 -0.57 15.06 -19.73
C ARG A 262 -1.17 14.67 -18.38
N ILE A 263 -0.76 15.31 -17.29
CA ILE A 263 -1.18 14.97 -15.91
C ILE A 263 -2.71 15.03 -15.76
N PRO A 264 -3.43 16.08 -16.18
CA PRO A 264 -4.88 16.16 -15.97
C PRO A 264 -5.65 15.03 -16.68
N ALA A 265 -5.33 14.76 -17.96
CA ALA A 265 -5.99 13.73 -18.73
C ALA A 265 -5.74 12.31 -18.21
N ILE A 266 -4.56 12.06 -17.61
CA ILE A 266 -4.22 10.77 -17.01
C ILE A 266 -4.91 10.63 -15.65
N LEU A 267 -4.93 11.69 -14.84
CA LEU A 267 -5.63 11.69 -13.55
C LEU A 267 -7.15 11.56 -13.70
N ASP A 268 -7.75 12.13 -14.74
CA ASP A 268 -9.18 11.95 -15.03
C ASP A 268 -9.51 10.49 -15.37
N ARG A 269 -8.61 9.79 -16.08
CA ARG A 269 -8.72 8.34 -16.32
C ARG A 269 -8.46 7.52 -15.05
N ALA A 270 -7.62 8.02 -14.15
CA ALA A 270 -7.30 7.42 -12.85
C ALA A 270 -8.44 7.54 -11.83
N ALA A 271 -9.32 8.54 -11.97
CA ALA A 271 -10.38 8.88 -11.02
C ALA A 271 -11.27 7.69 -10.62
N ALA A 272 -11.53 6.79 -11.58
CA ALA A 272 -12.35 5.60 -11.38
C ALA A 272 -11.67 4.52 -10.52
N ASN A 273 -10.34 4.48 -10.51
CA ASN A 273 -9.58 3.26 -10.20
C ASN A 273 -8.39 3.46 -9.24
N SER A 274 -8.14 4.69 -8.77
CA SER A 274 -7.04 5.01 -7.85
C SER A 274 -7.19 4.30 -6.50
N TYR A 275 -6.20 3.48 -6.13
CA TYR A 275 -6.20 2.74 -4.86
C TYR A 275 -6.08 3.65 -3.61
N LEU A 276 -5.62 4.89 -3.79
CA LEU A 276 -5.52 5.88 -2.72
C LEU A 276 -6.82 6.62 -2.46
N CYS A 277 -7.91 6.35 -3.19
CA CYS A 277 -9.20 7.00 -2.92
C CYS A 277 -9.11 8.55 -2.82
N CYS A 278 -8.16 9.14 -3.55
CA CYS A 278 -7.89 10.57 -3.55
C CYS A 278 -8.48 11.18 -4.82
N PRO A 279 -9.32 12.23 -4.72
CA PRO A 279 -9.88 12.86 -5.91
C PRO A 279 -8.79 13.46 -6.81
N PRO A 280 -8.88 13.30 -8.15
CA PRO A 280 -7.93 13.90 -9.10
C PRO A 280 -7.68 15.40 -8.89
N ALA A 281 -8.74 16.15 -8.58
CA ALA A 281 -8.64 17.58 -8.32
C ALA A 281 -7.79 17.89 -7.09
N ILE A 282 -7.87 17.06 -6.04
CA ILE A 282 -7.04 17.20 -4.83
C ILE A 282 -5.58 16.88 -5.15
N LEU A 283 -5.30 15.86 -5.96
CA LEU A 283 -3.95 15.55 -6.43
C LEU A 283 -3.35 16.70 -7.27
N GLN A 284 -4.16 17.33 -8.13
CA GLN A 284 -3.71 18.51 -8.90
C GLN A 284 -3.39 19.71 -8.00
N ILE A 285 -4.22 19.94 -6.97
CA ILE A 285 -3.97 20.99 -5.97
C ILE A 285 -2.67 20.70 -5.21
N LEU A 286 -2.46 19.46 -4.77
CA LEU A 286 -1.24 19.05 -4.07
C LEU A 286 0.00 19.25 -4.94
N HIS A 287 -0.07 18.87 -6.22
CA HIS A 287 1.00 19.11 -7.18
C HIS A 287 1.30 20.60 -7.32
N GLY A 288 0.28 21.45 -7.49
CA GLY A 288 0.42 22.90 -7.56
C GLY A 288 1.06 23.50 -6.30
N ALA A 289 0.63 23.05 -5.11
CA ALA A 289 1.22 23.47 -3.84
C ALA A 289 2.70 23.06 -3.73
N SER A 290 3.06 21.86 -4.19
CA SER A 290 4.46 21.41 -4.23
C SER A 290 5.33 22.25 -5.16
N GLN A 291 4.77 22.73 -6.28
CA GLN A 291 5.45 23.63 -7.21
C GLN A 291 5.67 25.00 -6.57
N LEU A 292 4.66 25.57 -5.90
CA LEU A 292 4.79 26.84 -5.19
C LEU A 292 5.86 26.78 -4.09
N SER A 293 5.84 25.71 -3.28
CA SER A 293 6.82 25.50 -2.22
C SER A 293 8.26 25.48 -2.76
N ASN A 294 8.44 24.97 -3.97
CA ASN A 294 9.75 24.88 -4.62
C ASN A 294 10.21 26.19 -5.27
N LEU A 295 9.28 27.05 -5.71
CA LEU A 295 9.60 28.40 -6.22
C LEU A 295 10.13 29.30 -5.10
N GLN A 296 9.58 29.18 -3.89
CA GLN A 296 10.04 29.91 -2.71
C GLN A 296 11.49 29.60 -2.34
N ASP A 297 11.97 28.38 -2.64
CA ASP A 297 13.33 27.93 -2.31
C ASP A 297 14.39 28.45 -3.30
N GLN A 298 14.02 29.03 -4.45
CA GLN A 298 14.96 29.38 -5.54
C GLN A 298 14.90 30.81 -6.04
N ASP A 299 13.72 31.43 -6.08
CA ASP A 299 13.52 32.68 -6.81
C ASP A 299 13.32 33.87 -5.86
N GLU A 300 14.41 34.57 -5.52
CA GLU A 300 14.35 35.83 -4.77
C GLU A 300 13.52 36.92 -5.49
N ALA A 301 13.28 36.77 -6.81
CA ALA A 301 12.52 37.72 -7.61
C ALA A 301 11.00 37.42 -7.65
N ALA A 302 10.56 36.24 -7.22
CA ALA A 302 9.14 35.93 -7.14
C ALA A 302 8.48 36.78 -6.04
N LEU A 303 7.44 37.54 -6.37
CA LEU A 303 6.78 38.41 -5.40
C LEU A 303 6.13 37.56 -4.30
N PRO A 304 6.49 37.71 -3.01
CA PRO A 304 5.91 36.93 -1.92
C PRO A 304 4.37 37.00 -1.87
N ALA A 305 3.81 38.16 -2.23
CA ALA A 305 2.36 38.38 -2.30
C ALA A 305 1.67 37.57 -3.42
N GLU A 306 2.35 37.32 -4.54
CA GLU A 306 1.79 36.50 -5.63
C GLU A 306 1.75 35.02 -5.22
N ILE A 307 2.82 34.53 -4.59
CA ILE A 307 2.86 33.15 -4.08
C ILE A 307 1.79 32.92 -3.01
N GLU A 308 1.61 33.88 -2.09
CA GLU A 308 0.53 33.85 -1.09
C GLU A 308 -0.85 33.82 -1.75
N ALA A 309 -1.11 34.69 -2.73
CA ALA A 309 -2.38 34.74 -3.43
C ALA A 309 -2.72 33.43 -4.16
N VAL A 310 -1.74 32.82 -4.84
CA VAL A 310 -1.93 31.52 -5.50
C VAL A 310 -2.13 30.41 -4.46
N GLY A 311 -1.39 30.43 -3.35
CA GLY A 311 -1.57 29.50 -2.23
C GLY A 311 -2.97 29.57 -1.61
N LEU A 312 -3.49 30.78 -1.37
CA LEU A 312 -4.86 31.00 -0.91
C LEU A 312 -5.90 30.48 -1.91
N ALA A 313 -5.68 30.67 -3.21
CA ALA A 313 -6.57 30.17 -4.25
C ALA A 313 -6.61 28.63 -4.27
N LEU A 314 -5.45 27.97 -4.15
CA LEU A 314 -5.36 26.50 -4.04
C LEU A 314 -6.08 25.98 -2.79
N LEU A 315 -5.90 26.65 -1.65
CA LEU A 315 -6.59 26.30 -0.40
C LEU A 315 -8.11 26.45 -0.53
N GLN A 316 -8.58 27.57 -1.11
CA GLN A 316 -10.00 27.79 -1.34
C GLN A 316 -10.58 26.72 -2.29
N GLN A 317 -9.84 26.39 -3.36
CA GLN A 317 -10.24 25.34 -4.30
C GLN A 317 -10.38 23.99 -3.58
N ALA A 318 -9.40 23.59 -2.75
CA ALA A 318 -9.46 22.36 -1.97
C ALA A 318 -10.69 22.34 -1.06
N ARG A 319 -10.93 23.40 -0.29
CA ARG A 319 -12.07 23.48 0.65
C ARG A 319 -13.42 23.44 -0.04
N SER A 320 -13.53 24.07 -1.20
CA SER A 320 -14.77 24.12 -1.99
C SER A 320 -15.07 22.83 -2.75
N PHE A 321 -14.12 21.89 -2.82
CA PHE A 321 -14.29 20.65 -3.57
C PHE A 321 -15.36 19.76 -2.93
N ASP A 322 -16.34 19.38 -3.73
CA ASP A 322 -17.47 18.55 -3.32
C ASP A 322 -17.08 17.06 -3.33
N ILE A 323 -16.62 16.60 -2.16
CA ILE A 323 -16.26 15.19 -1.93
C ILE A 323 -17.47 14.27 -2.06
N VAL A 324 -18.66 14.73 -1.66
CA VAL A 324 -19.87 13.89 -1.68
C VAL A 324 -20.29 13.64 -3.12
N ALA A 325 -20.32 14.68 -3.96
CA ALA A 325 -20.60 14.51 -5.38
C ALA A 325 -19.55 13.62 -6.07
N TRP A 326 -18.26 13.81 -5.78
CA TRP A 326 -17.20 12.95 -6.31
C TRP A 326 -17.34 11.49 -5.87
N ALA A 327 -17.66 11.23 -4.61
CA ALA A 327 -17.82 9.88 -4.09
C ALA A 327 -19.04 9.16 -4.68
N ASN A 328 -20.06 9.90 -5.09
CA ASN A 328 -21.29 9.39 -5.71
C ASN A 328 -21.26 9.37 -7.25
N ASP A 329 -20.13 9.71 -7.89
CA ASP A 329 -20.04 9.75 -9.35
C ASP A 329 -20.33 8.36 -9.97
N ALA A 330 -21.45 8.26 -10.67
CA ALA A 330 -21.95 7.02 -11.26
C ALA A 330 -20.96 6.34 -12.23
N ARG A 331 -20.05 7.11 -12.85
CA ARG A 331 -18.99 6.58 -13.74
C ARG A 331 -17.95 5.76 -12.98
N ILE A 332 -17.80 6.04 -11.69
CA ILE A 332 -16.87 5.37 -10.77
C ILE A 332 -17.63 4.28 -9.99
N VAL A 333 -18.86 4.58 -9.54
CA VAL A 333 -19.68 3.70 -8.70
C VAL A 333 -20.08 2.38 -9.39
N SER A 334 -20.15 2.29 -10.72
CA SER A 334 -20.44 1.03 -11.43
C SER A 334 -19.43 -0.09 -11.14
N TYR A 335 -18.20 0.25 -10.78
CA TYR A 335 -17.13 -0.69 -10.38
C TYR A 335 -17.08 -0.95 -8.86
N LEU A 336 -17.88 -0.21 -8.08
CA LEU A 336 -17.85 -0.22 -6.60
C LEU A 336 -19.04 -1.00 -6.01
N HIS A 337 -19.58 -2.00 -6.72
CA HIS A 337 -20.73 -2.78 -6.26
C HIS A 337 -20.50 -3.33 -4.83
N GLY A 338 -21.27 -2.82 -3.86
CA GLY A 338 -21.20 -3.25 -2.46
C GLY A 338 -20.24 -2.46 -1.55
N ILE A 339 -19.63 -1.37 -2.03
CA ILE A 339 -18.74 -0.53 -1.22
C ILE A 339 -19.55 0.50 -0.42
N PRO A 340 -19.26 0.69 0.89
CA PRO A 340 -19.79 1.82 1.65
C PRO A 340 -19.31 3.14 1.03
N ILE A 341 -20.21 3.84 0.36
CA ILE A 341 -19.94 5.19 -0.18
C ILE A 341 -19.46 6.12 0.94
N GLU A 342 -19.93 5.89 2.17
CA GLU A 342 -19.53 6.62 3.37
C GLU A 342 -18.02 6.55 3.64
N SER A 343 -17.40 5.37 3.63
CA SER A 343 -15.94 5.26 3.88
C SER A 343 -15.12 5.90 2.76
N ARG A 344 -15.61 5.88 1.51
CA ARG A 344 -15.05 6.65 0.40
C ARG A 344 -15.13 8.16 0.63
N ILE A 345 -16.25 8.66 1.15
CA ILE A 345 -16.39 10.08 1.53
C ILE A 345 -15.38 10.43 2.63
N HIS A 346 -15.25 9.60 3.67
CA HIS A 346 -14.27 9.85 4.74
C HIS A 346 -12.84 9.86 4.20
N ALA A 347 -12.46 8.91 3.33
CA ALA A 347 -11.12 8.85 2.75
C ALA A 347 -10.83 10.07 1.85
N GLY A 348 -11.77 10.43 0.96
CA GLY A 348 -11.65 11.62 0.12
C GLY A 348 -11.56 12.92 0.94
N SER A 349 -12.38 13.04 1.99
CA SER A 349 -12.33 14.18 2.92
C SER A 349 -11.02 14.25 3.67
N ALA A 350 -10.47 13.10 4.10
CA ALA A 350 -9.16 13.04 4.75
C ALA A 350 -8.05 13.55 3.81
N HIS A 351 -8.04 13.14 2.54
CA HIS A 351 -7.10 13.67 1.55
C HIS A 351 -7.26 15.17 1.32
N ARG A 352 -8.49 15.67 1.22
CA ARG A 352 -8.77 17.10 1.06
C ARG A 352 -8.23 17.92 2.23
N LEU A 353 -8.48 17.47 3.46
CA LEU A 353 -8.02 18.16 4.68
C LEU A 353 -6.49 18.09 4.82
N ALA A 354 -5.89 16.93 4.54
CA ALA A 354 -4.44 16.78 4.53
C ALA A 354 -3.77 17.66 3.44
N ALA A 355 -4.39 17.81 2.27
CA ALA A 355 -3.92 18.74 1.25
C ALA A 355 -3.99 20.20 1.72
N CYS A 356 -5.05 20.59 2.45
CA CYS A 356 -5.13 21.91 3.08
C CYS A 356 -4.00 22.13 4.08
N LEU A 357 -3.75 21.19 5.00
CA LEU A 357 -2.63 21.26 5.96
C LEU A 357 -1.28 21.35 5.23
N TYR A 358 -1.08 20.53 4.20
CA TYR A 358 0.12 20.60 3.37
C TYR A 358 0.31 21.98 2.74
N ILE A 359 -0.75 22.62 2.23
CA ILE A 359 -0.67 23.98 1.65
C ILE A 359 -0.18 24.99 2.70
N LEU A 360 -0.63 24.90 3.95
CA LEU A 360 -0.21 25.82 5.02
C LEU A 360 1.30 25.71 5.28
N GLN A 361 1.87 24.51 5.16
CA GLN A 361 3.30 24.26 5.31
C GLN A 361 4.11 24.58 4.05
N ALA A 362 3.54 24.29 2.90
CA ALA A 362 4.13 24.52 1.59
C ALA A 362 4.23 26.02 1.27
N VAL A 363 3.30 26.83 1.80
CA VAL A 363 3.24 28.29 1.62
C VAL A 363 3.06 28.96 3.00
N PRO A 364 4.13 29.20 3.76
CA PRO A 364 4.05 29.69 5.15
C PRO A 364 3.29 31.02 5.32
N ALA A 365 3.30 31.89 4.31
CA ALA A 365 2.53 33.14 4.30
C ALA A 365 1.01 32.88 4.44
N VAL A 366 0.49 31.82 3.80
CA VAL A 366 -0.92 31.41 3.92
C VAL A 366 -1.22 30.93 5.35
N GLY A 367 -0.32 30.13 5.93
CA GLY A 367 -0.42 29.69 7.32
C GLY A 367 -0.45 30.86 8.30
N ALA A 368 0.46 31.83 8.12
CA ALA A 368 0.53 33.04 8.93
C ALA A 368 -0.73 33.91 8.82
N ALA A 369 -1.29 34.04 7.62
CA ALA A 369 -2.51 34.84 7.38
C ALA A 369 -3.76 34.26 8.04
N LEU A 370 -3.87 32.93 8.12
CA LEU A 370 -5.05 32.23 8.67
C LEU A 370 -4.91 31.87 10.16
N GLY A 371 -3.69 31.79 10.66
CA GLY A 371 -3.38 31.54 12.06
C GLY A 371 -3.51 30.07 12.50
N PRO A 372 -3.03 29.75 13.71
CA PRO A 372 -2.93 28.36 14.21
C PRO A 372 -4.28 27.71 14.48
N GLU A 373 -5.31 28.48 14.87
CA GLU A 373 -6.66 27.95 15.12
C GLU A 373 -7.26 27.31 13.86
N PHE A 374 -6.94 27.88 12.69
CA PHE A 374 -7.38 27.32 11.42
C PHE A 374 -6.76 25.94 11.16
N SER A 375 -5.43 25.80 11.34
CA SER A 375 -4.74 24.52 11.21
C SER A 375 -5.29 23.47 12.20
N GLN A 376 -5.48 23.85 13.46
CA GLN A 376 -6.04 22.97 14.49
C GLN A 376 -7.46 22.50 14.14
N SER A 377 -8.29 23.37 13.54
CA SER A 377 -9.62 22.98 13.09
C SER A 377 -9.58 21.91 11.99
N LEU A 378 -8.65 22.06 11.03
CA LEU A 378 -8.43 21.09 9.95
C LEU A 378 -7.93 19.75 10.51
N SER A 379 -6.97 19.77 11.43
CA SER A 379 -6.43 18.56 12.06
C SER A 379 -7.52 17.79 12.82
N ARG A 380 -8.37 18.48 13.59
CA ARG A 380 -9.49 17.83 14.30
C ARG A 380 -10.48 17.17 13.33
N GLU A 381 -10.91 17.87 12.29
CA GLU A 381 -11.79 17.29 11.26
C GLU A 381 -11.13 16.10 10.55
N LEU A 382 -9.81 16.16 10.33
CA LEU A 382 -9.06 15.08 9.72
C LEU A 382 -9.01 13.84 10.62
N TYR A 383 -8.77 13.99 11.91
CA TYR A 383 -8.85 12.89 12.89
C TYR A 383 -10.23 12.24 12.91
N GLU A 384 -11.30 13.03 12.88
CA GLU A 384 -12.68 12.53 12.83
C GLU A 384 -12.89 11.64 11.59
N HIS A 385 -12.53 12.13 10.39
CA HIS A 385 -12.66 11.34 9.16
C HIS A 385 -11.80 10.06 9.17
N LEU A 386 -10.57 10.13 9.68
CA LEU A 386 -9.70 8.96 9.78
C LEU A 386 -10.26 7.92 10.76
N ALA A 387 -10.79 8.35 11.92
CA ALA A 387 -11.39 7.48 12.91
C ALA A 387 -12.67 6.79 12.42
N SER A 388 -13.40 7.41 11.49
CA SER A 388 -14.61 6.84 10.89
C SER A 388 -14.35 5.70 9.89
N ILE A 389 -13.09 5.39 9.56
CA ILE A 389 -12.75 4.30 8.62
C ILE A 389 -12.21 3.09 9.41
N PRO A 390 -12.98 1.99 9.49
CA PRO A 390 -12.55 0.77 10.17
C PRO A 390 -11.37 0.08 9.46
N ASP A 391 -10.61 -0.71 10.21
CA ASP A 391 -9.38 -1.37 9.72
C ASP A 391 -9.61 -2.38 8.61
N HIS A 392 -10.79 -2.99 8.59
CA HIS A 392 -11.20 -3.97 7.57
C HIS A 392 -11.84 -3.30 6.34
N ASP A 393 -12.01 -1.98 6.36
CA ASP A 393 -12.55 -1.24 5.22
C ASP A 393 -11.51 -1.19 4.08
N PRO A 394 -11.90 -1.43 2.82
CA PRO A 394 -10.99 -1.36 1.67
C PRO A 394 -10.26 -0.02 1.52
N ASN A 395 -10.88 1.08 1.97
CA ASN A 395 -10.30 2.42 1.94
C ASN A 395 -9.36 2.71 3.11
N PHE A 396 -9.19 1.80 4.08
CA PHE A 396 -8.28 2.03 5.20
C PHE A 396 -6.86 2.32 4.71
N LYS A 397 -6.34 1.50 3.78
CA LYS A 397 -5.01 1.67 3.16
C LYS A 397 -4.83 2.97 2.37
N ALA A 398 -5.92 3.60 1.91
CA ALA A 398 -5.86 4.88 1.22
C ALA A 398 -5.43 6.02 2.15
N THR A 399 -5.65 5.86 3.46
CA THR A 399 -5.47 6.92 4.43
C THR A 399 -4.05 7.08 4.98
N THR A 400 -3.06 6.38 4.41
CA THR A 400 -1.67 6.47 4.89
C THR A 400 -1.12 7.89 4.81
N TRP A 401 -1.17 8.53 3.64
CA TRP A 401 -0.64 9.88 3.47
C TRP A 401 -1.36 10.91 4.35
N PRO A 402 -2.71 10.95 4.43
CA PRO A 402 -3.40 11.82 5.39
C PRO A 402 -3.03 11.57 6.86
N THR A 403 -2.82 10.30 7.23
CA THR A 403 -2.39 9.92 8.60
C THR A 403 -0.98 10.46 8.89
N PHE A 404 -0.07 10.38 7.93
CA PHE A 404 1.26 10.94 8.08
C PHE A 404 1.24 12.47 8.19
N ILE A 405 0.47 13.16 7.33
CA ILE A 405 0.38 14.62 7.33
C ILE A 405 -0.10 15.15 8.68
N VAL A 406 -1.20 14.60 9.22
CA VAL A 406 -1.69 15.05 10.54
C VAL A 406 -0.70 14.71 11.65
N GLY A 407 -0.04 13.55 11.56
CA GLY A 407 1.00 13.16 12.51
C GLY A 407 2.23 14.05 12.51
N ALA A 408 2.61 14.59 11.36
CA ALA A 408 3.74 15.50 11.23
C ALA A 408 3.44 16.88 11.85
N GLU A 409 2.18 17.30 11.86
CA GLU A 409 1.71 18.53 12.53
C GLU A 409 1.54 18.34 14.06
N GLU A 410 1.56 17.11 14.55
CA GLU A 410 1.09 16.80 15.89
C GLU A 410 2.14 17.12 16.97
N THR A 411 1.65 17.77 18.04
CA THR A 411 2.47 18.18 19.18
C THR A 411 2.07 17.46 20.47
N ASP A 412 0.85 16.95 20.54
CA ASP A 412 0.32 16.21 21.68
C ASP A 412 0.75 14.73 21.67
N ASP A 413 1.24 14.25 22.80
CA ASP A 413 1.79 12.89 22.91
C ASP A 413 0.70 11.80 22.77
N GLU A 414 -0.55 12.06 23.18
CA GLU A 414 -1.66 11.10 23.02
C GLU A 414 -2.03 10.96 21.54
N GLN A 415 -2.12 12.07 20.81
CA GLN A 415 -2.39 12.06 19.38
C GLN A 415 -1.24 11.48 18.56
N ARG A 416 0.02 11.74 18.95
CA ARG A 416 1.20 11.08 18.36
C ARG A 416 1.13 9.56 18.51
N GLN A 417 0.73 9.08 19.69
CA GLN A 417 0.53 7.65 19.93
C GLN A 417 -0.60 7.09 19.06
N TRP A 418 -1.73 7.81 18.95
CA TRP A 418 -2.84 7.41 18.08
C TRP A 418 -2.40 7.26 16.61
N VAL A 419 -1.59 8.19 16.11
CA VAL A 419 -1.03 8.13 14.74
C VAL A 419 -0.15 6.91 14.57
N MET A 420 0.75 6.64 15.50
CA MET A 420 1.63 5.46 15.44
C MET A 420 0.83 4.16 15.49
N ASP A 421 -0.16 4.07 16.38
CA ASP A 421 -1.03 2.90 16.47
C ASP A 421 -1.85 2.70 15.18
N ARG A 422 -2.29 3.79 14.54
CA ARG A 422 -2.96 3.73 13.23
C ARG A 422 -2.02 3.25 12.13
N LEU A 423 -0.80 3.78 12.04
CA LEU A 423 0.19 3.36 11.04
C LEU A 423 0.59 1.89 11.22
N GLN A 424 0.71 1.40 12.46
CA GLN A 424 0.95 -0.03 12.74
C GLN A 424 -0.20 -0.91 12.22
N ARG A 425 -1.45 -0.49 12.41
CA ARG A 425 -2.62 -1.20 11.85
C ARG A 425 -2.66 -1.11 10.33
N LEU A 426 -2.21 -0.01 9.73
CA LEU A 426 -2.05 0.12 8.27
C LEU A 426 -1.01 -0.87 7.74
N VAL A 427 0.12 -1.05 8.41
CA VAL A 427 1.16 -2.03 8.02
C VAL A 427 0.61 -3.47 8.00
N VAL A 428 -0.23 -3.84 8.96
CA VAL A 428 -0.85 -5.19 8.98
C VAL A 428 -1.77 -5.38 7.75
N ASN A 429 -2.50 -4.34 7.37
CA ASN A 429 -3.44 -4.35 6.24
C ASN A 429 -2.76 -4.19 4.87
N CYS A 430 -1.67 -3.44 4.80
CA CYS A 430 -0.94 -3.11 3.57
C CYS A 430 0.56 -3.03 3.95
N PRO A 431 1.30 -4.16 3.95
CA PRO A 431 2.67 -4.24 4.48
C PRO A 431 3.69 -3.68 3.48
N TRP A 432 3.48 -2.43 3.08
CA TRP A 432 4.40 -1.69 2.23
C TRP A 432 5.47 -1.03 3.10
N GLY A 433 6.72 -1.13 2.68
CA GLY A 433 7.89 -0.72 3.45
C GLY A 433 7.91 0.77 3.78
N PHE A 434 7.30 1.60 2.92
CA PHE A 434 7.21 3.04 3.15
C PHE A 434 6.48 3.40 4.45
N LEU A 435 5.54 2.58 4.93
CA LEU A 435 4.87 2.80 6.22
C LEU A 435 5.82 2.68 7.42
N TYR A 436 6.77 1.73 7.39
CA TYR A 436 7.80 1.66 8.42
C TYR A 436 8.68 2.90 8.40
N THR A 437 9.04 3.30 7.19
CA THR A 437 9.81 4.51 6.96
C THR A 437 9.08 5.76 7.47
N ALA A 438 7.77 5.85 7.28
CA ALA A 438 6.93 6.92 7.82
C ALA A 438 6.94 6.94 9.36
N MET A 439 6.76 5.78 9.99
CA MET A 439 6.83 5.62 11.45
C MET A 439 8.21 5.92 12.03
N GLU A 440 9.29 5.65 11.30
CA GLU A 440 10.66 6.03 11.70
C GLU A 440 10.88 7.55 11.57
N THR A 441 10.17 8.20 10.66
CA THR A 441 10.37 9.61 10.32
C THR A 441 9.60 10.54 11.25
N LEU A 442 8.40 10.17 11.69
CA LEU A 442 7.59 10.99 12.60
C LEU A 442 8.32 11.37 13.91
N PRO A 443 9.00 10.46 14.62
CA PRO A 443 9.79 10.83 15.81
C PRO A 443 10.95 11.80 15.52
N VAL A 444 11.54 11.72 14.33
CA VAL A 444 12.57 12.68 13.89
C VAL A 444 11.94 14.06 13.71
N ILE A 445 10.77 14.12 13.05
CA ILE A 445 10.01 15.36 12.89
C ILE A 445 9.67 15.99 14.25
N TRP A 446 9.12 15.21 15.19
CA TRP A 446 8.77 15.68 16.53
C TRP A 446 9.98 16.14 17.37
N GLY A 447 11.19 15.73 16.97
CA GLY A 447 12.44 16.20 17.55
C GLY A 447 12.90 17.56 17.03
N LEU A 448 12.51 17.95 15.80
CA LEU A 448 12.94 19.21 15.17
C LEU A 448 12.44 20.44 15.94
N ASP A 449 11.23 20.36 16.49
CA ASP A 449 10.62 21.40 17.32
C ASP A 449 11.45 21.75 18.56
N LYS A 450 12.33 20.84 19.00
CA LYS A 450 13.14 21.01 20.22
C LYS A 450 14.51 21.62 19.95
N GLU A 451 14.99 21.61 18.70
CA GLU A 451 16.38 21.95 18.37
C GLU A 451 16.55 23.18 17.47
N THR A 452 15.56 23.56 16.64
CA THR A 452 15.73 24.67 15.68
C THR A 452 14.45 25.44 15.36
N ASP A 453 14.44 26.74 15.67
CA ASP A 453 13.33 27.68 15.43
C ASP A 453 13.18 28.13 13.96
N SER A 454 13.73 27.39 12.98
CA SER A 454 13.86 27.90 11.59
C SER A 454 13.46 26.96 10.46
N ARG A 455 13.35 25.64 10.66
CA ARG A 455 13.06 24.69 9.56
C ARG A 455 11.75 23.97 9.81
N SER A 456 10.77 24.11 8.91
CA SER A 456 9.51 23.35 9.00
C SER A 456 9.76 21.86 8.75
N TRP A 457 8.88 20.98 9.25
CA TRP A 457 9.00 19.54 9.01
C TRP A 457 8.98 19.22 7.50
N LEU A 458 8.23 19.98 6.70
CA LEU A 458 8.20 19.84 5.25
C LEU A 458 9.57 20.14 4.62
N GLN A 459 10.24 21.20 5.09
CA GLN A 459 11.61 21.52 4.65
C GLN A 459 12.61 20.45 5.08
N ALA A 460 12.42 19.82 6.24
CA ALA A 460 13.25 18.70 6.68
C ALA A 460 13.04 17.45 5.81
N LEU A 461 11.82 17.17 5.35
CA LEU A 461 11.55 16.07 4.43
C LEU A 461 12.09 16.30 3.03
N LYS A 462 12.19 17.56 2.59
CA LYS A 462 12.86 17.94 1.34
C LYS A 462 14.38 17.72 1.35
N ASP A 463 14.96 17.33 2.49
CA ASP A 463 16.38 17.06 2.57
C ASP A 463 16.79 15.96 1.55
N PRO A 464 17.79 16.20 0.69
CA PRO A 464 18.23 15.21 -0.29
C PRO A 464 18.65 13.87 0.32
N ASP A 465 19.00 13.82 1.60
CA ASP A 465 19.38 12.58 2.26
C ASP A 465 18.16 11.72 2.67
N MET A 466 16.97 12.32 2.77
CA MET A 466 15.74 11.67 3.20
C MET A 466 15.02 10.88 2.08
N ASN A 467 15.06 11.37 0.83
CA ASN A 467 14.64 10.67 -0.41
C ASN A 467 13.27 9.94 -0.42
N PHE A 468 12.24 10.45 0.25
CA PHE A 468 10.92 9.81 0.26
C PHE A 468 10.19 9.87 -1.09
N LEU A 469 9.68 8.73 -1.56
CA LEU A 469 8.66 8.67 -2.60
C LEU A 469 7.25 8.88 -2.03
N LEU A 470 6.98 8.24 -0.89
CA LEU A 470 5.73 8.33 -0.16
C LEU A 470 6.02 8.14 1.33
N VAL A 471 5.14 8.71 2.14
CA VAL A 471 5.08 8.60 3.59
C VAL A 471 3.69 8.16 4.01
#